data_AF-A0A974VWW9-F1
#
_entry.id   AF-A0A974VWW9-F1
#
_cell.length_a   1.000
_cell.length_b   1.000
_cell.length_c   1.000
_cell.angle_alpha   90.00
_cell.angle_beta   90.00
_cell.angle_gamma   90.00
#
_symmetry.space_group_name_H-M   'P 1'
#
loop_
_entity.id
_entity.type
_entity.pdbx_description
1 polymer ?
#
loop_
_entity_poly.entity_id
_entity_poly.type
_entity_poly.pdbx_seq_one_letter_code
_entity_poly.pdbx_strand_id
1 'polypeptide(L)'
;MEPTIGELLFSGIKLMAIGMTIVFLFLALLVWIIRTNSRLIQRYAPEPQPHFAFHAPITTSTRAESEADDAELVAVISAAIHRHQNS
;
A
#
# COMPACT_ATOMS: atom_id res chain seq x y z
N MET A 1 55.90 2.01 -7.38
CA MET A 1 55.03 0.94 -7.88
C MET A 1 53.99 1.64 -8.73
N GLU A 2 54.13 1.58 -10.05
CA GLU A 2 53.16 2.19 -10.97
C GLU A 2 51.83 1.45 -10.80
N PRO A 3 50.72 2.12 -10.46
CA PRO A 3 49.43 1.46 -10.34
C PRO A 3 49.03 0.92 -11.71
N THR A 4 48.81 -0.39 -11.79
CA THR A 4 48.34 -1.02 -13.02
C THR A 4 46.94 -0.51 -13.37
N ILE A 5 46.66 -0.30 -14.65
CA ILE A 5 45.35 0.18 -15.14
C ILE A 5 44.19 -0.68 -14.61
N GLY A 6 44.44 -1.97 -14.35
CA GLY A 6 43.49 -2.89 -13.74
C GLY A 6 43.02 -2.46 -12.35
N GLU A 7 43.89 -1.92 -11.49
CA GLU A 7 43.51 -1.45 -10.15
C GLU A 7 42.63 -0.19 -10.19
N LEU A 8 42.92 0.71 -11.13
CA LEU A 8 42.14 1.94 -11.36
C LEU A 8 40.73 1.59 -11.86
N LEU A 9 40.64 0.67 -12.83
CA LEU A 9 39.35 0.17 -13.35
C LEU A 9 38.56 -0.56 -12.26
N PHE A 10 39.22 -1.41 -11.48
CA PHE A 10 38.57 -2.14 -10.39
C PHE A 10 38.05 -1.20 -9.29
N SER A 11 38.82 -0.16 -8.95
CA SER A 11 38.37 0.90 -8.03
C SER A 11 37.17 1.67 -8.58
N GLY A 12 37.15 1.99 -9.87
CA GLY A 12 36.02 2.65 -10.51
C GLY A 12 34.74 1.80 -10.47
N ILE A 13 34.83 0.51 -10.79
CA ILE A 13 33.71 -0.43 -10.74
C ILE A 13 33.21 -0.61 -9.30
N LYS A 14 34.12 -0.73 -8.33
CA LYS A 14 33.78 -0.81 -6.90
C LYS A 14 32.99 0.42 -6.45
N LEU A 15 33.42 1.61 -6.87
CA LEU A 15 32.74 2.86 -6.52
C LEU A 15 31.34 2.94 -7.16
N MET A 16 31.21 2.53 -8.42
CA MET A 16 29.92 2.43 -9.14
C MET A 16 28.95 1.48 -8.41
N ALA A 17 29.41 0.28 -8.04
CA ALA A 17 28.59 -0.70 -7.34
C ALA A 17 28.12 -0.20 -5.97
N ILE A 18 29.00 0.48 -5.23
CA ILE A 18 28.65 1.10 -3.93
C ILE A 18 27.60 2.18 -4.14
N GLY A 19 27.81 3.10 -5.09
CA GLY A 19 26.87 4.18 -5.37
C GLY A 19 25.49 3.67 -5.79
N MET A 20 25.46 2.67 -6.67
CA MET A 20 24.22 2.04 -7.12
C MET A 20 23.45 1.38 -5.97
N THR A 21 24.17 0.73 -5.05
CA THR A 21 23.55 0.07 -3.88
C THR A 21 22.99 1.07 -2.89
N ILE A 22 23.73 2.15 -2.59
CA ILE A 22 23.26 3.20 -1.67
C ILE A 22 22.00 3.85 -2.21
N VAL A 23 21.97 4.20 -3.50
CA VAL A 23 20.78 4.78 -4.14
C VAL A 23 19.62 3.79 -4.10
N PHE A 24 19.86 2.52 -4.44
CA PHE A 24 18.81 1.49 -4.39
C PHE A 24 18.24 1.32 -2.97
N LEU A 25 19.08 1.25 -1.94
CA LEU A 25 18.66 1.17 -0.55
C LEU A 25 17.87 2.41 -0.12
N PHE A 26 18.32 3.59 -0.53
CA PHE A 26 17.63 4.85 -0.24
C PHE A 26 16.25 4.91 -0.88
N LEU A 27 16.14 4.53 -2.16
CA LEU A 27 14.85 4.46 -2.86
C LEU A 27 13.94 3.38 -2.24
N ALA A 28 14.47 2.20 -1.91
CA ALA A 28 13.70 1.15 -1.25
C ALA A 28 13.14 1.62 0.11
N LEU A 29 13.95 2.33 0.91
CA LEU A 29 13.52 2.92 2.16
C LEU A 29 12.45 3.99 1.95
N LEU A 30 12.63 4.89 0.98
CA LEU A 30 11.64 5.91 0.63
C LEU A 30 10.30 5.28 0.22
N VAL A 31 10.34 4.27 -0.66
CA VAL A 31 9.13 3.54 -1.09
C VAL A 31 8.44 2.87 0.10
N TRP A 32 9.20 2.31 1.05
CA TRP A 32 8.63 1.71 2.25
C TRP A 32 7.91 2.75 3.14
N ILE A 33 8.49 3.93 3.31
CA ILE A 33 7.88 5.05 4.03
C ILE A 33 6.61 5.52 3.33
N ILE A 34 6.64 5.67 2.01
CA ILE A 34 5.47 6.11 1.22
C ILE A 34 4.36 5.05 1.26
N ARG A 35 4.69 3.75 1.19
CA ARG A 35 3.72 2.66 1.38
C ARG A 35 3.09 2.66 2.76
N THR A 36 3.88 2.97 3.78
CA THR A 36 3.38 3.11 5.15
C THR A 36 2.43 4.29 5.25
N ASN A 37 2.75 5.43 4.62
CA ASN A 37 1.82 6.56 4.49
C ASN A 37 0.49 6.14 3.85
N SER A 38 0.48 5.30 2.81
CA SER A 38 -0.79 4.83 2.21
C SER A 38 -1.68 4.08 3.21
N ARG A 39 -1.10 3.25 4.09
CA ARG A 39 -1.85 2.57 5.16
C ARG A 39 -2.30 3.52 6.27
N LEU A 40 -1.47 4.50 6.61
CA LEU A 40 -1.84 5.52 7.60
C LEU A 40 -2.97 6.40 7.07
N ILE A 41 -2.87 6.86 5.82
CA ILE A 41 -3.88 7.70 5.17
C ILE A 41 -5.22 6.97 5.10
N GLN A 42 -5.26 5.70 4.63
CA GLN A 42 -6.50 4.91 4.60
C GLN A 42 -7.11 4.68 5.99
N ARG A 43 -6.30 4.63 7.05
CA ARG A 43 -6.76 4.37 8.42
C ARG A 43 -7.16 5.64 9.18
N TYR A 44 -6.53 6.78 8.89
CA TYR A 44 -6.81 8.07 9.55
C TYR A 44 -7.83 8.92 8.79
N ALA A 45 -7.99 8.71 7.48
CA ALA A 45 -9.04 9.27 6.67
C ALA A 45 -9.57 8.15 5.75
N PRO A 46 -10.55 7.33 6.22
CA PRO A 46 -11.33 6.51 5.31
C PRO A 46 -12.13 7.44 4.41
N GLU A 47 -11.48 7.96 3.37
CA GLU A 47 -12.18 8.50 2.22
C GLU A 47 -12.88 7.29 1.58
N PRO A 48 -14.23 7.29 1.49
CA PRO A 48 -14.95 6.23 0.83
C PRO A 48 -14.40 6.16 -0.58
N GLN A 49 -13.62 5.12 -0.90
CA GLN A 49 -13.10 4.98 -2.24
C GLN A 49 -14.31 4.83 -3.17
N PRO A 50 -14.52 5.73 -4.16
CA PRO A 50 -15.42 5.41 -5.23
C PRO A 50 -14.80 4.19 -5.91
N HIS A 51 -15.50 3.06 -5.82
CA HIS A 51 -15.16 1.84 -6.52
C HIS A 51 -14.98 2.19 -8.01
N PHE A 52 -13.74 2.38 -8.44
CA PHE A 52 -13.41 2.36 -9.86
C PHE A 52 -13.49 0.90 -10.30
N ALA A 53 -14.72 0.48 -10.56
CA ALA A 53 -15.04 -0.72 -11.30
C ALA A 53 -14.48 -0.55 -12.71
N PHE A 54 -13.30 -1.13 -12.97
CA PHE A 54 -12.85 -1.39 -14.33
C PHE A 54 -12.94 -2.90 -14.60
N HIS A 55 -13.97 -3.23 -15.38
CA HIS A 55 -14.10 -4.39 -16.26
C HIS A 55 -14.16 -5.80 -15.65
N ALA A 56 -15.35 -6.37 -15.57
CA ALA A 56 -15.83 -7.34 -16.58
C ALA A 56 -17.27 -7.79 -16.26
N PRO A 57 -18.12 -8.06 -17.26
CA PRO A 57 -19.49 -8.47 -17.05
C PRO A 57 -19.61 -10.00 -16.90
N ILE A 58 -20.75 -10.42 -16.33
CA ILE A 58 -21.39 -11.75 -16.46
C ILE A 58 -21.35 -12.63 -15.19
N THR A 59 -22.43 -12.44 -14.41
CA THR A 59 -23.40 -13.46 -13.95
C THR A 59 -23.09 -14.36 -12.75
N THR A 60 -23.88 -14.11 -11.70
CA THR A 60 -24.63 -15.08 -10.86
C THR A 60 -23.86 -16.15 -10.10
N SER A 61 -23.61 -15.90 -8.79
CA SER A 61 -24.36 -16.54 -7.69
C SER A 61 -23.59 -16.44 -6.35
N THR A 62 -23.56 -15.25 -5.74
CA THR A 62 -23.18 -15.07 -4.31
C THR A 62 -23.99 -13.94 -3.66
N ARG A 63 -25.21 -13.67 -4.17
CA ARG A 63 -26.04 -12.55 -3.70
C ARG A 63 -26.58 -12.77 -2.28
N ALA A 64 -26.81 -14.03 -1.88
CA ALA A 64 -27.42 -14.37 -0.61
C ALA A 64 -26.51 -14.12 0.60
N GLU A 65 -25.18 -14.22 0.45
CA GLU A 65 -24.23 -13.97 1.54
C GLU A 65 -23.94 -12.47 1.70
N SER A 66 -23.89 -11.71 0.60
CA SER A 66 -23.72 -10.25 0.64
C SER A 66 -24.91 -9.54 1.30
N GLU A 67 -26.15 -9.97 1.01
CA GLU A 67 -27.35 -9.35 1.59
C GLU A 67 -27.46 -9.58 3.11
N ALA A 68 -26.97 -10.72 3.61
CA ALA A 68 -26.93 -11.01 5.03
C ALA A 68 -25.86 -10.18 5.76
N ASP A 69 -24.68 -10.04 5.17
CA ASP A 69 -23.59 -9.19 5.69
C ASP A 69 -23.98 -7.70 5.68
N ASP A 70 -24.61 -7.23 4.59
CA ASP A 70 -25.13 -5.86 4.48
C ASP A 70 -26.24 -5.60 5.52
N ALA A 71 -27.14 -6.55 5.76
CA ALA A 71 -28.18 -6.44 6.77
C ALA A 71 -27.60 -6.42 8.21
N GLU A 72 -26.57 -7.21 8.47
CA GLU A 72 -25.84 -7.21 9.75
C GLU A 72 -25.12 -5.88 9.97
N LEU A 73 -24.42 -5.35 8.96
CA LEU A 73 -23.75 -4.06 9.04
C LEU A 73 -24.74 -2.92 9.29
N VAL A 74 -25.89 -2.92 8.62
CA VAL A 74 -26.96 -1.93 8.85
C VAL A 74 -27.55 -2.06 10.25
N ALA A 75 -27.72 -3.28 10.76
CA ALA A 75 -28.20 -3.52 12.12
C ALA A 75 -27.19 -3.02 13.17
N VAL A 76 -25.90 -3.30 13.01
CA VAL A 76 -24.84 -2.84 13.92
C VAL A 76 -24.72 -1.32 13.91
N ILE A 77 -24.77 -0.70 12.72
CA ILE A 77 -24.72 0.77 12.58
C ILE A 77 -25.95 1.42 13.23
N SER A 78 -27.15 0.88 12.99
CA SER A 78 -28.38 1.41 13.59
C SER A 78 -28.38 1.28 15.13
N ALA A 79 -27.89 0.17 15.67
CA ALA A 79 -27.73 -0.04 17.10
C ALA A 79 -26.70 0.92 17.72
N ALA A 80 -25.57 1.15 17.04
CA ALA A 80 -24.54 2.09 17.47
C ALA A 80 -25.08 3.54 17.50
N ILE A 81 -25.84 3.94 16.48
CA ILE A 81 -26.48 5.26 16.41
C ILE A 81 -27.53 5.41 17.50
N HIS A 82 -28.39 4.40 17.71
CA HIS A 82 -29.42 4.45 18.74
C HIS A 82 -28.81 4.55 20.15
N ARG A 83 -27.68 3.87 20.40
CA ARG A 83 -26.96 3.95 21.67
C ARG A 83 -26.37 5.34 21.92
N HIS A 84 -25.90 6.03 20.88
CA HIS A 84 -25.35 7.38 20.99
C HIS A 84 -26.41 8.43 21.32
N GLN A 85 -27.66 8.26 20.86
CA GLN A 85 -28.74 9.23 21.12
C GLN A 85 -29.35 9.11 22.53
N ASN A 86 -29.09 8.01 23.24
CA ASN A 86 -29.57 7.79 24.62
C ASN A 86 -28.43 7.92 25.65
N SER A 87 -27.34 8.61 25.29
CA SER A 87 -26.28 9.08 26.19
C SER A 87 -26.17 10.60 26.09
#